data_AF-A0A4P9YA25-F1
#
_entry.id   AF-A0A4P9YA25-F1
#
_cell.length_a   1.000
_cell.length_b   1.000
_cell.length_c   1.000
_cell.angle_alpha   90.00
_cell.angle_beta   90.00
_cell.angle_gamma   90.00
#
_symmetry.space_group_name_H-M   'P 1'
#
loop_
_entity.id
_entity.type
_entity.pdbx_description
1 polymer ?
#
loop_
_entity_poly.entity_id
_entity_poly.type
_entity_poly.pdbx_seq_one_letter_code
_entity_poly.pdbx_strand_id
1 'polypeptide(L)'
;NSICNTTERDGWISFGQKIPSTTLENLYARTSYRTIASSINPGINKAIITGTPGIGKSLFLIYLLWKLVKDGKRVLFIYHPFNIYYDGKGGVFHFEDGQLPLDNDFSFWNDTLGCLFDAKGKKEAHLGELLVELCTFILSTSPNRELLNDFKKNPVPQVFYMPTWTEAELEAIADIFPGANQWCDRFVFLGGIPRHVLEVTAQDP
;
A
#
# COMPACT_ATOMS: atom_id res chain seq x y z
N ASN A 1 5.29 -2.07 -19.16
CA ASN A 1 4.52 -1.82 -17.93
C ASN A 1 3.95 -3.14 -17.42
N SER A 2 4.71 -3.88 -16.60
CA SER A 2 4.40 -5.28 -16.25
C SER A 2 3.09 -5.44 -15.44
N ILE A 3 2.76 -4.43 -14.62
CA ILE A 3 1.61 -4.43 -13.71
C ILE A 3 0.27 -4.63 -14.44
N CYS A 4 0.08 -4.03 -15.62
CA CYS A 4 -1.21 -4.08 -16.33
C CYS A 4 -1.57 -5.49 -16.83
N ASN A 5 -0.58 -6.31 -17.13
CA ASN A 5 -0.78 -7.64 -17.74
C ASN A 5 -0.87 -8.76 -16.69
N THR A 6 -0.57 -8.44 -15.42
CA THR A 6 -0.62 -9.43 -14.35
C THR A 6 -2.07 -9.83 -14.04
N THR A 7 -2.26 -11.14 -13.86
CA THR A 7 -3.51 -11.72 -13.35
C THR A 7 -3.28 -12.28 -11.97
N GLU A 8 -4.32 -12.22 -11.14
CA GLU A 8 -4.33 -12.91 -9.87
C GLU A 8 -4.71 -14.38 -10.11
N ARG A 9 -3.93 -15.32 -9.57
CA ARG A 9 -4.18 -16.76 -9.64
C ARG A 9 -3.87 -17.40 -8.30
N ASP A 10 -4.78 -18.22 -7.79
CA ASP A 10 -4.62 -18.96 -6.53
C ASP A 10 -4.21 -18.07 -5.33
N GLY A 11 -4.74 -16.84 -5.28
CA GLY A 11 -4.42 -15.87 -4.24
C GLY A 11 -3.10 -15.12 -4.43
N TRP A 12 -2.42 -15.28 -5.57
CA TRP A 12 -1.14 -14.64 -5.87
C TRP A 12 -1.22 -13.72 -7.07
N ILE A 13 -0.47 -12.62 -7.01
CA ILE A 13 -0.27 -11.66 -8.10
C ILE A 13 1.21 -11.68 -8.46
N SER A 14 1.55 -12.16 -9.66
CA SER A 14 2.93 -12.26 -10.14
C SER A 14 3.31 -11.09 -11.03
N PHE A 15 4.16 -10.20 -10.54
CA PHE A 15 4.55 -9.00 -11.27
C PHE A 15 5.65 -9.24 -12.31
N GLY A 16 6.32 -10.39 -12.28
CA GLY A 16 7.45 -10.72 -13.17
C GLY A 16 8.68 -9.83 -12.96
N GLN A 17 8.66 -8.99 -11.93
CA GLN A 17 9.73 -8.12 -11.49
C GLN A 17 9.56 -7.88 -9.99
N LYS A 18 10.63 -7.43 -9.33
CA LYS A 18 10.57 -7.13 -7.90
C LYS A 18 9.56 -6.02 -7.60
N ILE A 19 8.72 -6.27 -6.60
CA ILE A 19 7.78 -5.32 -6.04
C ILE A 19 8.59 -4.19 -5.37
N PRO A 20 8.25 -2.91 -5.61
CA PRO A 20 8.94 -1.76 -5.04
C PRO A 20 9.21 -1.87 -3.53
N SER A 21 10.47 -1.62 -3.14
CA SER A 21 10.99 -1.70 -1.76
C SER A 21 10.80 -3.06 -1.08
N THR A 22 10.75 -4.15 -1.87
CA THR A 22 10.80 -5.53 -1.38
C THR A 22 11.71 -6.38 -2.26
N THR A 23 12.06 -7.58 -1.78
CA THR A 23 12.76 -8.60 -2.58
C THR A 23 11.80 -9.53 -3.33
N LEU A 24 10.49 -9.34 -3.16
CA LEU A 24 9.45 -10.24 -3.64
C LEU A 24 9.03 -9.92 -5.07
N GLU A 25 8.73 -10.93 -5.88
CA GLU A 25 8.16 -10.77 -7.22
C GLU A 25 6.66 -11.10 -7.26
N ASN A 26 6.19 -11.78 -6.21
CA ASN A 26 4.81 -12.22 -6.04
C ASN A 26 4.20 -11.56 -4.81
N LEU A 27 2.96 -11.11 -4.94
CA LEU A 27 2.18 -10.56 -3.85
C LEU A 27 1.05 -11.51 -3.49
N TYR A 28 0.99 -11.89 -2.21
CA TYR A 28 -0.14 -12.64 -1.66
C TYR A 28 -1.35 -11.71 -1.46
N ALA A 29 -2.42 -11.95 -2.21
CA ALA A 29 -3.65 -11.18 -2.20
C ALA A 29 -4.59 -11.67 -1.08
N ARG A 30 -4.28 -11.21 0.14
CA ARG A 30 -5.04 -11.49 1.36
C ARG A 30 -6.52 -11.21 1.22
N THR A 31 -7.35 -11.99 1.91
CA THR A 31 -8.80 -11.72 2.01
C THR A 31 -9.06 -10.31 2.56
N SER A 32 -8.28 -9.87 3.55
CA SER A 32 -8.38 -8.52 4.10
C SER A 32 -8.08 -7.43 3.08
N TYR A 33 -7.17 -7.64 2.12
CA TYR A 33 -6.92 -6.68 1.05
C TYR A 33 -8.14 -6.53 0.15
N ARG A 34 -8.78 -7.65 -0.21
CA ARG A 34 -10.00 -7.64 -1.04
C ARG A 34 -11.12 -6.89 -0.33
N THR A 35 -11.38 -7.25 0.92
CA THR A 35 -12.47 -6.67 1.73
C THR A 35 -12.28 -5.19 1.96
N ILE A 36 -11.06 -4.75 2.31
CA ILE A 36 -10.77 -3.33 2.50
C ILE A 36 -10.91 -2.59 1.16
N ALA A 37 -10.32 -3.11 0.09
CA ALA A 37 -10.38 -2.49 -1.24
C ALA A 37 -11.82 -2.35 -1.77
N SER A 38 -12.70 -3.32 -1.52
CA SER A 38 -14.12 -3.22 -1.92
C SER A 38 -14.94 -2.27 -1.04
N SER A 39 -14.45 -1.92 0.15
CA SER A 39 -15.14 -1.05 1.11
C SER A 39 -14.75 0.42 1.00
N ILE A 40 -13.69 0.73 0.25
CA ILE A 40 -13.31 2.12 -0.04
C ILE A 40 -14.36 2.73 -0.96
N ASN A 41 -14.94 3.86 -0.55
CA ASN A 41 -15.96 4.55 -1.34
C ASN A 41 -15.38 5.01 -2.70
N PRO A 42 -16.16 5.01 -3.78
CA PRO A 42 -15.77 5.66 -5.03
C PRO A 42 -15.87 7.19 -4.93
N GLY A 43 -15.22 7.91 -5.86
CA GLY A 43 -15.28 9.37 -5.99
C GLY A 43 -14.25 10.11 -5.12
N ILE A 44 -14.45 11.41 -4.88
CA ILE A 44 -13.58 12.18 -3.97
C ILE A 44 -13.80 11.69 -2.54
N ASN A 45 -12.83 10.96 -2.02
CA ASN A 45 -12.87 10.42 -0.67
C ASN A 45 -11.46 10.31 -0.09
N LYS A 46 -11.39 10.37 1.24
CA LYS A 46 -10.16 10.08 1.98
C LYS A 46 -10.30 8.74 2.68
N ALA A 47 -9.25 7.93 2.65
CA ALA A 47 -9.17 6.69 3.40
C ALA A 47 -7.83 6.58 4.13
N ILE A 48 -7.85 6.08 5.35
CA ILE A 48 -6.66 5.74 6.14
C ILE A 48 -6.63 4.22 6.31
N ILE A 49 -5.53 3.61 5.89
CA ILE A 49 -5.22 2.22 6.16
C ILE A 49 -4.20 2.19 7.30
N THR A 50 -4.62 1.67 8.45
CA THR A 50 -3.77 1.62 9.65
C THR A 50 -3.70 0.24 10.27
N GLY A 51 -2.82 0.07 11.25
CA GLY A 51 -2.52 -1.21 11.90
C GLY A 51 -1.05 -1.32 12.29
N THR A 52 -0.70 -2.44 12.91
CA THR A 52 0.63 -2.67 13.47
C THR A 52 1.73 -2.54 12.40
N PRO A 53 2.91 -1.96 12.73
CA PRO A 53 4.06 -1.97 11.83
C PRO A 53 4.38 -3.41 11.36
N GLY A 54 4.68 -3.59 10.07
CA GLY A 54 5.01 -4.91 9.51
C GLY A 54 3.83 -5.79 9.10
N ILE A 55 2.59 -5.32 9.25
CA ILE A 55 1.39 -6.11 8.95
C ILE A 55 0.99 -6.20 7.46
N GLY A 56 1.69 -5.47 6.58
CA GLY A 56 1.46 -5.51 5.13
C GLY A 56 0.78 -4.28 4.50
N LYS A 57 0.67 -3.14 5.21
CA LYS A 57 -0.02 -1.94 4.69
C LYS A 57 0.58 -1.38 3.38
N SER A 58 1.90 -1.34 3.28
CA SER A 58 2.60 -0.95 2.04
C SER A 58 2.29 -1.92 0.88
N LEU A 59 2.24 -3.24 1.16
CA LEU A 59 1.87 -4.26 0.18
C LEU A 59 0.40 -4.13 -0.25
N PHE A 60 -0.50 -3.70 0.64
CA PHE A 60 -1.87 -3.38 0.29
C PHE A 60 -1.97 -2.21 -0.69
N LEU A 61 -1.15 -1.16 -0.55
CA LEU A 61 -1.12 -0.09 -1.55
C LEU A 61 -0.67 -0.61 -2.92
N ILE A 62 0.27 -1.56 -2.98
CA ILE A 62 0.68 -2.20 -4.24
C ILE A 62 -0.46 -3.05 -4.82
N TYR A 63 -1.21 -3.76 -3.98
CA TYR A 63 -2.42 -4.48 -4.39
C TYR A 63 -3.45 -3.53 -5.01
N LEU A 64 -3.71 -2.38 -4.36
CA LEU A 64 -4.61 -1.35 -4.88
C LEU A 64 -4.09 -0.73 -6.18
N LEU A 65 -2.79 -0.44 -6.25
CA LEU A 65 -2.15 0.08 -7.46
C LEU A 65 -2.40 -0.85 -8.64
N TRP A 66 -2.13 -2.14 -8.47
CA TRP A 66 -2.38 -3.15 -9.50
C TRP A 66 -3.83 -3.14 -9.96
N LYS A 67 -4.79 -3.15 -9.03
CA LYS A 67 -6.22 -3.15 -9.34
C LYS A 67 -6.63 -1.90 -10.13
N LEU A 68 -6.25 -0.71 -9.64
CA LEU A 68 -6.61 0.57 -10.26
C LEU A 68 -5.98 0.75 -11.64
N VAL A 69 -4.70 0.40 -11.80
CA VAL A 69 -4.01 0.48 -13.10
C VAL A 69 -4.62 -0.50 -14.10
N LYS A 70 -5.00 -1.70 -13.66
CA LYS A 70 -5.68 -2.69 -14.50
C LYS A 70 -7.06 -2.22 -14.95
N ASP A 71 -7.76 -1.46 -14.11
CA ASP A 71 -9.04 -0.83 -14.42
C ASP A 71 -8.88 0.46 -15.26
N GLY A 72 -7.67 0.76 -15.76
CA GLY A 72 -7.38 1.93 -16.60
C GLY A 72 -7.52 3.26 -15.87
N LYS A 73 -7.40 3.27 -14.54
CA LYS A 73 -7.50 4.50 -13.74
C LYS A 73 -6.20 5.29 -13.77
N ARG A 74 -6.34 6.61 -13.57
CA ARG A 74 -5.20 7.49 -13.31
C ARG A 74 -4.77 7.27 -11.86
N VAL A 75 -3.48 6.98 -11.63
CA VAL A 75 -2.98 6.69 -10.29
C VAL A 75 -1.67 7.41 -10.04
N LEU A 76 -1.59 8.20 -8.97
CA LEU A 76 -0.34 8.72 -8.43
C LEU A 76 0.05 7.88 -7.22
N PHE A 77 1.16 7.14 -7.33
CA PHE A 77 1.72 6.31 -6.27
C PHE A 77 2.91 7.01 -5.64
N ILE A 78 2.74 7.51 -4.41
CA ILE A 78 3.76 8.21 -3.63
C ILE A 78 4.37 7.18 -2.67
N TYR A 79 5.57 6.69 -3.00
CA TYR A 79 6.17 5.55 -2.32
C TYR A 79 7.69 5.68 -2.21
N HIS A 80 8.22 5.93 -1.03
CA HIS A 80 9.66 6.20 -0.88
C HIS A 80 10.56 5.09 -1.47
N PRO A 81 11.58 5.43 -2.29
CA PRO A 81 12.05 6.79 -2.65
C PRO A 81 11.50 7.40 -3.95
N PHE A 82 10.46 6.83 -4.58
CA PHE A 82 9.98 7.25 -5.90
C PHE A 82 8.49 7.54 -5.96
N ASN A 83 8.13 8.49 -6.81
CA ASN A 83 6.75 8.81 -7.11
C ASN A 83 6.45 8.36 -8.54
N ILE A 84 5.41 7.57 -8.74
CA ILE A 84 5.07 7.01 -10.05
C ILE A 84 3.64 7.42 -10.41
N TYR A 85 3.46 7.95 -11.61
CA TYR A 85 2.16 8.28 -12.15
C TYR A 85 1.80 7.39 -13.34
N TYR A 86 0.58 6.86 -13.28
CA TYR A 86 -0.07 6.09 -14.34
C TYR A 86 -1.20 6.93 -14.91
N ASP A 87 -1.21 7.14 -16.21
CA ASP A 87 -2.18 8.05 -16.88
C ASP A 87 -3.52 7.38 -17.25
N GLY A 88 -3.69 6.10 -16.93
CA GLY A 88 -4.87 5.30 -17.32
C GLY A 88 -4.93 4.92 -18.81
N LYS A 89 -3.98 5.39 -19.62
CA LYS A 89 -3.87 5.14 -21.07
C LYS A 89 -2.65 4.28 -21.43
N GLY A 90 -1.91 3.82 -20.42
CA GLY A 90 -0.73 2.98 -20.55
C GLY A 90 0.60 3.70 -20.35
N GLY A 91 0.57 5.03 -20.24
CA GLY A 91 1.72 5.86 -19.89
C GLY A 91 2.13 5.69 -18.43
N VAL A 92 3.44 5.67 -18.20
CA VAL A 92 4.07 5.61 -16.87
C VAL A 92 5.11 6.70 -16.78
N PHE A 93 5.01 7.51 -15.74
CA PHE A 93 5.86 8.68 -15.53
C PHE A 93 6.48 8.58 -14.14
N HIS A 94 7.78 8.80 -14.05
CA HIS A 94 8.51 8.82 -12.79
C HIS A 94 8.78 10.27 -12.41
N PHE A 95 8.43 10.64 -11.18
CA PHE A 95 8.79 11.92 -10.60
C PHE A 95 9.92 11.71 -9.58
N GLU A 96 10.87 12.63 -9.58
CA GLU A 96 11.87 12.75 -8.52
C GLU A 96 11.17 13.13 -7.19
N ASP A 97 11.81 12.84 -6.05
CA ASP A 97 11.24 13.18 -4.75
C ASP A 97 11.07 14.71 -4.64
N GLY A 98 9.87 15.17 -4.30
CA GLY A 98 9.51 16.59 -4.23
C GLY A 98 9.17 17.28 -5.56
N GLN A 99 9.22 16.59 -6.71
CA GLN A 99 8.83 17.15 -8.02
C GLN A 99 7.47 16.65 -8.50
N LEU A 100 6.44 16.86 -7.69
CA LEU A 100 5.06 16.56 -8.07
C LEU A 100 4.48 17.66 -8.97
N PRO A 101 3.41 17.38 -9.72
CA PRO A 101 2.66 18.41 -10.43
C PRO A 101 2.23 19.53 -9.50
N LEU A 102 2.25 20.76 -10.01
CA LEU A 102 1.92 21.96 -9.24
C LEU A 102 0.54 21.83 -8.57
N ASP A 103 0.41 22.43 -7.39
CA ASP A 103 -0.80 22.47 -6.58
C ASP A 103 -1.96 23.29 -7.20
N ASN A 104 -1.73 23.89 -8.37
CA ASN A 104 -2.74 24.58 -9.16
C ASN A 104 -3.06 23.88 -10.49
N ASP A 105 -2.48 22.70 -10.75
CA ASP A 105 -2.79 21.90 -11.93
C ASP A 105 -4.06 21.06 -11.69
N PHE A 106 -5.23 21.72 -11.76
CA PHE A 106 -6.54 21.06 -11.64
C PHE A 106 -6.84 20.07 -12.78
N SER A 107 -6.08 20.12 -13.88
CA SER A 107 -6.18 19.11 -14.94
C SER A 107 -5.54 17.79 -14.51
N PHE A 108 -4.49 17.87 -13.69
CA PHE A 108 -3.89 16.73 -13.04
C PHE A 108 -4.68 16.29 -11.80
N TRP A 109 -4.91 17.21 -10.87
CA TRP A 109 -5.57 16.97 -9.58
C TRP A 109 -7.09 17.12 -9.69
N ASN A 110 -7.78 16.00 -9.90
CA ASN A 110 -9.24 15.94 -9.97
C ASN A 110 -9.78 14.56 -9.57
N ASP A 111 -11.10 14.43 -9.62
CA ASP A 111 -11.88 13.29 -9.13
C ASP A 111 -11.59 11.97 -9.88
N THR A 112 -10.89 12.04 -11.01
CA THR A 112 -10.46 10.86 -11.77
C THR A 112 -9.13 10.27 -11.28
N LEU A 113 -8.38 11.01 -10.45
CA LEU A 113 -7.09 10.59 -9.92
C LEU A 113 -7.27 9.78 -8.63
N GLY A 114 -6.65 8.60 -8.57
CA GLY A 114 -6.39 7.88 -7.33
C GLY A 114 -4.99 8.20 -6.81
N CYS A 115 -4.87 8.81 -5.64
CA CYS A 115 -3.59 9.00 -4.96
C CYS A 115 -3.38 7.94 -3.88
N LEU A 116 -2.30 7.20 -3.99
CA LEU A 116 -1.89 6.16 -3.04
C LEU A 116 -0.61 6.63 -2.34
N PHE A 117 -0.71 6.93 -1.04
CA PHE A 117 0.37 7.51 -0.27
C PHE A 117 0.86 6.57 0.84
N ASP A 118 2.12 6.14 0.78
CA ASP A 118 2.77 5.44 1.89
C ASP A 118 3.48 6.42 2.82
N ALA A 119 3.01 6.50 4.06
CA ALA A 119 3.56 7.36 5.09
C ALA A 119 4.94 6.94 5.61
N LYS A 120 5.45 5.76 5.23
CA LYS A 120 6.74 5.27 5.70
C LYS A 120 7.86 6.26 5.38
N GLY A 121 8.49 6.81 6.41
CA GLY A 121 9.58 7.79 6.29
C GLY A 121 9.13 9.21 5.92
N LYS A 122 7.81 9.47 5.85
CA LYS A 122 7.25 10.79 5.52
C LYS A 122 6.78 11.50 6.80
N LYS A 123 6.73 12.83 6.71
CA LYS A 123 6.26 13.79 7.74
C LYS A 123 5.04 14.55 7.25
N GLU A 124 4.33 15.23 8.16
CA GLU A 124 3.13 16.04 7.86
C GLU A 124 3.30 17.01 6.68
N ALA A 125 4.46 17.68 6.57
CA ALA A 125 4.76 18.58 5.46
C ALA A 125 4.59 17.93 4.07
N HIS A 126 4.90 16.63 3.94
CA HIS A 126 4.76 15.91 2.65
C HIS A 126 3.30 15.62 2.29
N LEU A 127 2.38 15.67 3.25
CA LEU A 127 0.94 15.59 2.98
C LEU A 127 0.35 16.98 2.73
N GLY A 128 0.87 18.02 3.39
CA GLY A 128 0.38 19.39 3.25
C GLY A 128 0.55 19.98 1.85
N GLU A 129 1.48 19.46 1.05
CA GLU A 129 1.72 19.86 -0.34
C GLU A 129 0.74 19.22 -1.35
N LEU A 130 -0.17 18.34 -0.90
CA LEU A 130 -1.04 17.55 -1.77
C LEU A 130 -2.49 18.04 -1.74
N LEU A 131 -3.12 18.08 -2.91
CA LEU A 131 -4.53 18.46 -3.06
C LEU A 131 -5.48 17.29 -2.75
N VAL A 132 -5.46 16.85 -1.48
CA VAL A 132 -6.21 15.68 -0.98
C VAL A 132 -7.73 15.80 -1.13
N GLU A 133 -8.25 17.01 -1.31
CA GLU A 133 -9.69 17.29 -1.42
C GLU A 133 -10.23 17.18 -2.86
N LEU A 134 -9.34 17.06 -3.85
CA LEU A 134 -9.74 17.04 -5.25
C LEU A 134 -9.81 15.64 -5.84
N CYS A 135 -9.31 14.63 -5.15
CA CYS A 135 -9.12 13.29 -5.70
C CYS A 135 -9.47 12.19 -4.67
N THR A 136 -9.48 10.93 -5.11
CA THR A 136 -9.49 9.79 -4.17
C THR A 136 -8.12 9.70 -3.51
N PHE A 137 -8.04 9.81 -2.19
CA PHE A 137 -6.76 9.80 -1.47
C PHE A 137 -6.71 8.68 -0.43
N ILE A 138 -5.80 7.72 -0.62
CA ILE A 138 -5.65 6.55 0.25
C ILE A 138 -4.27 6.60 0.91
N LEU A 139 -4.28 6.80 2.23
CA LEU A 139 -3.10 6.92 3.07
C LEU A 139 -2.84 5.62 3.84
N SER A 140 -1.69 4.98 3.60
CA SER A 140 -1.19 3.90 4.46
C SER A 140 -0.29 4.47 5.54
N THR A 141 -0.61 4.22 6.81
CA THR A 141 0.23 4.67 7.92
C THR A 141 0.11 3.77 9.14
N SER A 142 1.20 3.59 9.89
CA SER A 142 1.08 3.08 11.26
C SER A 142 0.46 4.18 12.15
N PRO A 143 -0.03 3.88 13.37
CA PRO A 143 -0.56 4.93 14.24
C PRO A 143 0.46 6.06 14.46
N ASN A 144 0.28 7.18 13.76
CA ASN A 144 1.13 8.35 13.81
C ASN A 144 0.22 9.58 13.92
N ARG A 145 0.14 10.15 15.12
CA ARG A 145 -0.80 11.24 15.41
C ARG A 145 -0.45 12.52 14.65
N GLU A 146 0.82 12.88 14.60
CA GLU A 146 1.29 14.12 13.97
C GLU A 146 0.91 14.17 12.49
N LEU A 147 1.22 13.11 11.74
CA LEU A 147 0.87 13.01 10.32
C LEU A 147 -0.64 13.13 10.03
N LEU A 148 -1.48 12.66 10.97
CA LEU A 148 -2.90 12.44 10.73
C LEU A 148 -3.82 13.59 11.18
N ASN A 149 -3.32 14.58 11.92
CA ASN A 149 -4.16 15.62 12.49
C ASN A 149 -4.91 16.39 11.39
N ASP A 150 -4.19 16.88 10.39
CA ASP A 150 -4.77 17.67 9.31
C ASP A 150 -5.50 16.78 8.29
N PHE A 151 -4.98 15.57 8.04
CA PHE A 151 -5.62 14.63 7.12
C PHE A 151 -7.02 14.19 7.60
N LYS A 152 -7.26 14.16 8.91
CA LYS A 152 -8.55 13.81 9.52
C LYS A 152 -9.59 14.92 9.49
N LYS A 153 -9.23 16.15 9.12
CA LYS A 153 -10.19 17.24 8.89
C LYS A 153 -11.12 16.90 7.72
N ASN A 154 -12.18 17.67 7.53
CA ASN A 154 -13.15 17.41 6.45
C ASN A 154 -12.48 17.35 5.07
N PRO A 155 -12.94 16.48 4.16
CA PRO A 155 -13.92 15.42 4.38
C PRO A 155 -13.39 14.32 5.33
N VAL A 156 -14.20 13.82 6.28
CA VAL A 156 -13.71 12.84 7.26
C VAL A 156 -13.25 11.55 6.56
N PRO A 157 -12.03 11.06 6.80
CA PRO A 157 -11.54 9.86 6.14
C PRO A 157 -12.22 8.59 6.66
N GLN A 158 -12.47 7.63 5.76
CA GLN A 158 -12.79 6.25 6.15
C GLN A 158 -11.54 5.62 6.78
N VAL A 159 -11.67 5.05 7.98
CA VAL A 159 -10.53 4.41 8.66
C VAL A 159 -10.68 2.90 8.62
N PHE A 160 -9.71 2.23 8.01
CA PHE A 160 -9.63 0.79 7.92
C PHE A 160 -8.45 0.27 8.75
N TYR A 161 -8.75 -0.65 9.66
CA TYR A 161 -7.74 -1.35 10.45
C TYR A 161 -7.39 -2.66 9.76
N MET A 162 -6.13 -2.78 9.34
CA MET A 162 -5.61 -3.99 8.73
C MET A 162 -5.48 -5.09 9.79
N PRO A 163 -6.16 -6.23 9.64
CA PRO A 163 -6.09 -7.31 10.62
C PRO A 163 -4.71 -7.98 10.59
N THR A 164 -4.39 -8.65 11.69
CA THR A 164 -3.24 -9.56 11.75
C THR A 164 -3.38 -10.69 10.73
N TRP A 165 -2.25 -11.28 10.36
CA TRP A 165 -2.24 -12.45 9.50
C TRP A 165 -2.76 -13.67 10.26
N THR A 166 -3.54 -14.50 9.58
CA THR A 166 -3.90 -15.82 10.12
C THR A 166 -2.74 -16.80 9.94
N GLU A 167 -2.77 -17.90 10.69
CA GLU A 167 -1.78 -18.98 10.56
C GLU A 167 -1.74 -19.53 9.12
N ALA A 168 -2.90 -19.78 8.50
CA ALA A 168 -3.00 -20.24 7.12
C ALA A 168 -2.44 -19.22 6.11
N GLU A 169 -2.60 -17.91 6.34
CA GLU A 169 -1.98 -16.89 5.49
C GLU A 169 -0.45 -16.91 5.63
N LEU A 170 0.09 -17.17 6.82
CA LEU A 170 1.53 -17.28 7.05
C LEU A 170 2.10 -18.56 6.44
N GLU A 171 1.41 -19.69 6.60
CA GLU A 171 1.75 -20.97 5.97
C GLU A 171 1.87 -20.83 4.45
N ALA A 172 0.91 -20.16 3.83
CA ALA A 172 0.90 -19.93 2.38
C ALA A 172 2.14 -19.17 1.88
N ILE A 173 2.76 -18.33 2.72
CA ILE A 173 3.92 -17.51 2.33
C ILE A 173 5.25 -18.01 2.90
N ALA A 174 5.23 -19.01 3.79
CA ALA A 174 6.41 -19.44 4.56
C ALA A 174 7.57 -19.88 3.68
N ASP A 175 7.29 -20.61 2.59
CA ASP A 175 8.30 -21.13 1.66
C ASP A 175 9.11 -20.03 0.95
N ILE A 176 8.59 -18.80 0.91
CA ILE A 176 9.28 -17.64 0.34
C ILE A 176 10.38 -17.13 1.29
N PHE A 177 10.33 -17.52 2.56
CA PHE A 177 11.27 -17.15 3.61
C PHE A 177 12.00 -18.41 4.13
N PRO A 178 12.90 -19.03 3.33
CA PRO A 178 13.51 -20.32 3.64
C PRO A 178 14.39 -20.34 4.91
N GLY A 179 14.66 -19.19 5.52
CA GLY A 179 15.34 -19.10 6.81
C GLY A 179 14.41 -19.03 8.02
N ALA A 180 13.10 -18.95 7.83
CA ALA A 180 12.10 -18.77 8.90
C ALA A 180 11.53 -20.11 9.38
N ASN A 181 12.38 -21.11 9.65
CA ASN A 181 11.95 -22.48 9.92
C ASN A 181 11.13 -22.65 11.23
N GLN A 182 11.20 -21.68 12.14
CA GLN A 182 10.51 -21.67 13.43
C GLN A 182 9.28 -20.75 13.42
N TRP A 183 8.76 -20.38 12.25
CA TRP A 183 7.68 -19.41 12.15
C TRP A 183 6.40 -19.85 12.89
N CYS A 184 6.09 -21.15 12.91
CA CYS A 184 4.92 -21.68 13.65
C CYS A 184 5.03 -21.40 15.15
N ASP A 185 6.18 -21.71 15.76
CA ASP A 185 6.43 -21.45 17.18
C ASP A 185 6.37 -19.94 17.48
N ARG A 186 6.97 -19.13 16.60
CA ARG A 186 6.94 -17.67 16.71
C ARG A 186 5.54 -17.10 16.58
N PHE A 187 4.66 -17.69 15.77
CA PHE A 187 3.27 -17.26 15.64
C PHE A 187 2.51 -17.39 16.97
N VAL A 188 2.76 -18.44 17.75
CA VAL A 188 2.12 -18.65 19.06
C VAL A 188 2.43 -17.49 20.03
N PHE A 189 3.66 -16.96 20.01
CA PHE A 189 4.10 -15.91 20.94
C PHE A 189 3.99 -14.49 20.39
N LEU A 190 4.27 -14.29 19.10
CA LEU A 190 4.34 -12.97 18.44
C LEU A 190 3.06 -12.63 17.69
N GLY A 191 2.15 -13.60 17.55
CA GLY A 191 0.90 -13.47 16.81
C GLY A 191 1.11 -13.32 15.29
N GLY A 192 0.08 -12.87 14.60
CA GLY A 192 0.05 -12.76 13.14
C GLY A 192 0.74 -11.52 12.55
N ILE A 193 1.96 -11.19 12.97
CA ILE A 193 2.72 -10.08 12.38
C ILE A 193 3.89 -10.65 11.57
N PRO A 194 3.78 -10.73 10.22
CA PRO A 194 4.78 -11.40 9.38
C PRO A 194 6.20 -10.90 9.59
N ARG A 195 6.37 -9.59 9.79
CA ARG A 195 7.70 -9.03 10.07
C ARG A 195 8.35 -9.68 11.28
N HIS A 196 7.62 -10.00 12.34
CA HIS A 196 8.20 -10.59 13.53
C HIS A 196 8.30 -12.12 13.43
N VAL A 197 7.33 -12.73 12.75
CA VAL A 197 7.26 -14.19 12.62
C VAL A 197 8.26 -14.74 11.60
N LEU A 198 8.44 -14.06 10.46
CA LEU A 198 9.23 -14.53 9.32
C LEU A 198 10.61 -13.87 9.19
N GLU A 199 10.93 -12.90 10.05
CA GLU A 199 12.25 -12.28 10.06
C GLU A 199 13.30 -13.27 10.52
N VAL A 200 14.29 -13.52 9.66
CA VAL A 200 15.43 -14.38 9.98
C VAL A 200 16.36 -13.57 10.88
N THR A 201 16.24 -13.77 12.18
CA THR A 201 17.14 -13.16 13.16
C THR A 201 18.39 -14.02 13.28
N ALA A 202 19.57 -13.43 13.15
CA ALA A 202 20.85 -14.12 13.35
C ALA A 202 21.13 -14.45 14.82
N GLN A 203 20.30 -13.93 15.73
CA GLN A 203 20.33 -14.15 17.16
C GLN A 203 18.92 -14.51 17.62
N ASP A 204 18.83 -15.43 18.57
CA ASP A 204 17.62 -15.64 19.35
C ASP A 204 17.39 -14.44 20.29
N PRO A 205 16.13 -14.15 20.68
CA PRO A 205 15.82 -13.12 21.67
C PRO A 205 16.48 -13.35 23.04
#